data_AF-A0A0N5B046-F1
#
_entry.id   AF-A0A0N5B046-F1
#
_cell.length_a   1.000
_cell.length_b   1.000
_cell.length_c   1.000
_cell.angle_alpha   90.00
_cell.angle_beta   90.00
_cell.angle_gamma   90.00
#
_symmetry.space_group_name_H-M   'P 1'
#
loop_
_entity.id
_entity.type
_entity.pdbx_description
1 polymer ?
#
loop_
_entity_poly.entity_id
_entity_poly.type
_entity_poly.pdbx_seq_one_letter_code
_entity_poly.pdbx_strand_id
1 'polypeptide(L)'
;MTILWDPPPSSSRNGKIERYETWLTPGESKEAAVIKNVTDSERSITYNFKAQQSYKFKVAAATSEGLGPFSNVLNIYPDSNGKIYS
;
A
#
# COMPACT_ATOMS: atom_id res chain seq x y z
N MET A 1 11.46 4.56 -1.96
CA MET A 1 10.39 5.21 -2.74
C MET A 1 9.16 5.36 -1.86
N THR A 2 8.41 6.45 -2.02
CA THR A 2 7.17 6.74 -1.28
C THR A 2 5.96 6.42 -2.14
N ILE A 3 4.98 5.72 -1.58
CA ILE A 3 3.68 5.46 -2.19
C ILE A 3 2.64 6.33 -1.50
N LEU A 4 1.76 6.95 -2.27
CA LEU A 4 0.66 7.80 -1.80
C LEU A 4 -0.67 7.16 -2.19
N TRP A 5 -1.71 7.37 -1.38
CA TRP A 5 -3.07 6.93 -1.70
C TRP A 5 -4.12 7.92 -1.19
N ASP A 6 -5.27 7.90 -1.83
CA ASP A 6 -6.46 8.60 -1.33
C ASP A 6 -7.28 7.71 -0.40
N PRO A 7 -7.96 8.29 0.60
CA PRO A 7 -8.87 7.54 1.45
C PRO A 7 -10.09 7.08 0.63
N PRO A 8 -10.70 5.92 0.95
CA PRO A 8 -11.94 5.48 0.29
C PRO A 8 -13.07 6.53 0.44
N PRO A 9 -14.06 6.63 -0.46
CA PRO A 9 -15.16 7.58 -0.32
C PRO A 9 -15.87 7.49 1.03
N SER A 10 -16.30 8.61 1.61
CA SER A 10 -16.98 8.60 2.92
C SER A 10 -18.25 7.74 2.92
N SER A 11 -18.98 7.71 1.81
CA SER A 11 -20.17 6.89 1.61
C SER A 11 -19.91 5.38 1.61
N SER A 12 -18.68 4.95 1.35
CA SER A 12 -18.29 3.53 1.33
C SER A 12 -17.54 3.11 2.60
N ARG A 13 -17.36 4.01 3.58
CA ARG A 13 -16.72 3.71 4.86
C ARG A 13 -17.79 3.26 5.85
N ASN A 14 -17.59 2.10 6.47
CA ASN A 14 -18.42 1.66 7.59
C ASN A 14 -17.89 2.23 8.93
N GLY A 15 -17.69 3.55 9.00
CA GLY A 15 -17.15 4.23 10.19
C GLY A 15 -15.91 5.09 9.93
N LYS A 16 -15.31 5.62 11.01
CA LYS A 16 -14.08 6.42 10.94
C LYS A 16 -12.90 5.50 10.64
N ILE A 17 -12.04 5.89 9.70
CA ILE A 17 -10.77 5.20 9.45
C ILE A 17 -9.85 5.46 10.64
N GLU A 18 -9.28 4.41 11.20
CA GLU A 18 -8.35 4.47 12.32
C GLU A 18 -6.91 4.17 11.89
N ARG A 19 -6.73 3.38 10.83
CA ARG A 19 -5.42 3.07 10.24
C ARG A 19 -5.55 2.58 8.80
N TYR A 20 -4.43 2.50 8.12
CA TYR A 20 -4.29 1.75 6.88
C TYR A 20 -3.33 0.57 7.08
N GLU A 21 -3.65 -0.55 6.44
CA GLU A 21 -2.76 -1.69 6.30
C GLU A 21 -2.27 -1.78 4.86
N THR A 22 -0.96 -1.83 4.69
CA THR A 22 -0.28 -1.83 3.39
C THR A 22 0.45 -3.14 3.21
N TRP A 23 0.34 -3.73 2.01
CA TRP A 23 1.02 -4.97 1.65
C TRP A 23 1.91 -4.70 0.45
N LEU A 24 3.20 -5.01 0.59
CA LEU A 24 4.16 -4.96 -0.50
C LEU A 24 4.73 -6.35 -0.76
N THR A 25 4.30 -6.98 -1.85
CA THR A 25 4.71 -8.33 -2.24
C THR A 25 5.71 -8.27 -3.39
N PRO A 26 6.91 -8.86 -3.30
CA PRO A 26 7.80 -8.94 -4.45
C PRO A 26 7.19 -9.86 -5.53
N GLY A 27 7.24 -9.42 -6.79
CA GLY A 27 6.51 -10.06 -7.89
C GLY A 27 7.13 -11.37 -8.40
N GLU A 28 8.46 -11.50 -8.36
CA GLU A 28 9.19 -12.64 -8.95
C GLU A 28 9.89 -13.52 -7.91
N SER A 29 9.71 -13.22 -6.62
CA SER A 29 10.37 -13.94 -5.54
C SER A 29 9.38 -14.76 -4.71
N LYS A 30 9.88 -15.78 -4.00
CA LYS A 30 9.11 -16.51 -2.98
C LYS A 30 9.07 -15.78 -1.62
N GLU A 31 9.62 -14.56 -1.54
CA GLU A 31 9.59 -13.76 -0.32
C GLU A 31 8.16 -13.39 0.06
N ALA A 32 7.87 -13.39 1.36
CA ALA A 32 6.57 -13.01 1.88
C ALA A 32 6.30 -11.51 1.67
N ALA A 33 5.02 -11.13 1.70
CA ALA A 33 4.61 -9.74 1.66
C ALA A 33 5.12 -8.99 2.91
N VAL A 34 5.64 -7.79 2.71
CA VAL A 34 5.94 -6.87 3.81
C VAL A 34 4.66 -6.13 4.17
N ILE A 35 4.13 -6.42 5.35
CA ILE A 35 2.90 -5.82 5.87
C ILE A 35 3.26 -4.68 6.83
N LYS A 36 2.67 -3.50 6.66
CA LYS A 36 2.84 -2.35 7.55
C LYS A 36 1.52 -1.67 7.85
N ASN A 37 1.35 -1.20 9.08
CA ASN A 37 0.24 -0.35 9.49
C ASN A 37 0.72 1.10 9.59
N VAL A 38 -0.11 2.04 9.14
CA VAL A 38 0.10 3.49 9.27
C VAL A 38 -1.17 4.14 9.83
N THR A 39 -1.03 5.26 10.55
CA THR A 39 -2.16 5.93 11.19
C THR A 39 -3.12 6.54 10.16
N ASP A 40 -4.36 6.86 10.55
CA ASP A 40 -5.37 7.46 9.65
C ASP A 40 -4.94 8.82 9.06
N SER A 41 -4.09 9.55 9.79
CA SER A 41 -3.48 10.81 9.35
C SER A 41 -2.44 10.62 8.24
N GLU A 42 -1.84 9.44 8.10
CA GLU A 42 -0.81 9.14 7.12
C GLU A 42 -1.43 8.55 5.85
N ARG A 43 -1.25 9.25 4.73
CA ARG A 43 -1.70 8.83 3.39
C ARG A 43 -0.56 8.39 2.50
N SER A 44 0.56 8.03 3.13
CA SER A 44 1.79 7.72 2.44
C SER A 44 2.61 6.72 3.22
N ILE A 45 3.44 5.93 2.54
CA ILE A 45 4.42 5.07 3.18
C ILE A 45 5.67 4.96 2.33
N THR A 46 6.83 4.89 3.00
CA THR A 46 8.11 4.68 2.35
C THR A 46 8.57 3.23 2.52
N TYR A 47 8.95 2.62 1.40
CA TYR A 47 9.61 1.32 1.37
C TYR A 47 10.99 1.41 0.73
N ASN A 48 11.84 0.49 1.17
CA ASN A 48 13.13 0.22 0.56
C ASN A 48 12.92 -0.84 -0.53
N PHE A 49 13.06 -0.41 -1.78
CA PHE A 49 12.89 -1.27 -2.94
C PHE A 49 14.24 -1.80 -3.40
N LYS A 50 14.30 -3.08 -3.76
CA LYS A 50 15.46 -3.64 -4.47
C LYS A 50 15.35 -3.26 -5.95
N ALA A 51 16.46 -2.80 -6.55
CA ALA A 51 16.52 -2.55 -7.98
C ALA A 51 16.27 -3.84 -8.78
N GLN A 52 15.74 -3.71 -10.00
CA GLN A 52 15.46 -4.84 -10.90
C GLN A 52 14.48 -5.89 -10.34
N GLN A 53 13.71 -5.55 -9.30
CA GLN A 53 12.68 -6.41 -8.74
C GLN A 53 11.31 -5.73 -8.87
N SER A 54 10.34 -6.41 -9.48
CA SER A 54 8.96 -5.95 -9.49
C SER A 54 8.29 -6.17 -8.14
N TYR A 55 7.30 -5.34 -7.80
CA TYR A 55 6.50 -5.45 -6.59
C TYR A 55 5.02 -5.23 -6.88
N LYS A 56 4.16 -5.81 -6.06
CA LYS A 56 2.72 -5.59 -6.03
C LYS A 56 2.38 -4.90 -4.72
N PHE A 57 1.78 -3.72 -4.81
CA PHE A 57 1.31 -2.96 -3.67
C PHE A 57 -0.22 -2.96 -3.61
N LYS A 58 -0.76 -3.08 -2.39
CA LYS A 58 -2.18 -2.86 -2.10
C LYS A 58 -2.33 -2.26 -0.70
N VAL A 59 -3.38 -1.48 -0.51
CA VAL A 59 -3.69 -0.84 0.78
C VAL A 59 -5.16 -1.04 1.12
N ALA A 60 -5.46 -1.27 2.40
CA ALA A 60 -6.82 -1.36 2.93
C ALA A 60 -6.99 -0.39 4.10
N ALA A 61 -8.15 0.26 4.18
CA ALA A 61 -8.52 1.06 5.33
C ALA A 61 -9.10 0.16 6.43
N ALA A 62 -8.77 0.44 7.69
CA ALA A 62 -9.37 -0.23 8.83
C ALA A 62 -10.15 0.77 9.71
N THR A 63 -11.26 0.31 10.24
CA THR A 63 -12.12 1.00 11.21
C THR A 63 -12.18 0.19 12.51
N SER A 64 -12.95 0.66 13.50
CA SER A 64 -13.27 -0.11 14.71
C SER A 64 -13.87 -1.49 14.40
N GLU A 65 -14.60 -1.59 13.28
CA GLU A 65 -15.25 -2.84 12.83
C GLU A 65 -14.27 -3.82 12.14
N GLY A 66 -13.03 -3.39 11.88
CA GLY A 66 -12.00 -4.21 11.27
C GLY A 66 -11.48 -3.68 9.92
N LEU A 67 -10.79 -4.57 9.20
CA LEU A 67 -10.14 -4.26 7.93
C LEU A 67 -11.14 -4.31 6.77
N GLY A 68 -11.22 -3.23 6.00
CA GLY A 68 -12.01 -3.15 4.78
C GLY A 68 -11.36 -3.87 3.59
N PRO A 69 -11.95 -3.75 2.39
CA PRO A 69 -11.37 -4.31 1.18
C PRO A 69 -10.05 -3.62 0.81
N PHE A 70 -9.15 -4.38 0.17
CA PHE A 70 -7.94 -3.82 -0.43
C PHE A 70 -8.25 -3.02 -1.69
N SER A 71 -7.42 -2.03 -1.95
CA SER A 71 -7.34 -1.35 -3.24
C SER A 71 -7.03 -2.32 -4.37
N ASN A 72 -7.21 -1.86 -5.61
CA ASN A 72 -6.62 -2.51 -6.77
C ASN A 72 -5.09 -2.63 -6.58
N VAL A 73 -4.52 -3.67 -7.19
CA VAL A 73 -3.07 -3.92 -7.13
C VAL A 73 -2.36 -2.88 -7.98
N LEU A 74 -1.45 -2.14 -7.35
CA LEU A 74 -0.48 -1.29 -8.03
C LEU A 74 0.79 -2.10 -8.30
N ASN A 75 1.13 -2.29 -9.58
CA ASN A 75 2.40 -2.92 -9.95
C ASN A 75 3.50 -1.86 -9.98
N ILE A 76 4.59 -2.15 -9.28
CA ILE A 76 5.72 -1.26 -9.07
C ILE A 76 6.95 -1.88 -9.71
N TYR A 77 7.59 -1.13 -10.59
CA TYR A 77 8.87 -1.46 -11.20
C TYR A 77 9.85 -0.34 -10.85
N PRO A 78 10.57 -0.44 -9.71
CA PRO A 78 11.58 0.53 -9.34
C PRO A 78 12.66 0.52 -10.42
N ASP A 79 12.83 1.63 -11.14
CA ASP A 79 14.01 1.81 -11.96
C ASP A 79 15.26 1.92 -11.05
N SER A 80 16.46 1.88 -11.65
CA SER A 80 17.72 2.07 -10.94
C SER A 80 17.82 3.43 -10.20
N ASN A 81 16.89 4.36 -10.47
CA ASN A 81 16.88 5.76 -10.01
C ASN A 81 15.64 6.10 -9.13
N GLY A 82 14.83 5.12 -8.73
CA GLY A 82 13.65 5.28 -7.88
C GLY A 82 12.40 5.95 -8.48
N LYS A 83 12.26 6.10 -9.80
CA LYS A 83 11.09 6.74 -10.44
C LYS A 83 10.16 5.70 -11.07
N ILE A 84 8.85 5.84 -10.84
CA ILE A 84 7.82 5.05 -11.53
C ILE A 84 7.04 5.98 -12.44
N TYR A 85 6.82 5.55 -13.68
CA TYR A 85 5.86 6.13 -14.60
C TYR A 85 4.48 5.56 -14.26
N SER A 86 3.56 6.44 -13.86
CA SER A 86 2.13 6.15 -13.69
C SER A 86 1.42 6.12 -15.03
#